data_AF-A0A931GVX7-F1
#
_entry.id   AF-A0A931GVX7-F1
#
_cell.length_a   1.000
_cell.length_b   1.000
_cell.length_c   1.000
_cell.angle_alpha   90.00
_cell.angle_beta   90.00
_cell.angle_gamma   90.00
#
_symmetry.space_group_name_H-M   'P 1'
#
loop_
_entity.id
_entity.type
_entity.pdbx_description
1 polymer ?
#
loop_
_entity_poly.entity_id
_entity_poly.type
_entity_poly.pdbx_seq_one_letter_code
_entity_poly.pdbx_strand_id
1 'polypeptide(L)' 'MQLLDALNAVFYFYVLLFALALIAFFAGVRMAYVAWATRNPNLMRKAKFVLLFATIALLCIGIVSFFETGKLPLE' A
#
# COMPACT_ATOMS: atom_id res chain seq x y z
N MET A 1 -7.93 9.58 -29.13
CA MET A 1 -8.65 9.74 -27.84
C MET A 1 -8.65 8.47 -27.00
N GLN A 2 -8.72 7.26 -27.56
CA GLN A 2 -8.70 6.01 -26.76
C GLN A 2 -7.43 5.78 -25.92
N LEU A 3 -6.27 6.22 -26.41
CA LEU A 3 -4.98 6.07 -25.71
C LEU A 3 -4.90 6.94 -24.43
N LEU A 4 -5.59 8.09 -24.42
CA LEU A 4 -5.60 9.01 -23.28
C LEU A 4 -6.55 8.52 -22.18
N ASP A 5 -7.71 7.97 -22.57
CA ASP A 5 -8.65 7.35 -21.62
C ASP A 5 -8.06 6.10 -20.96
N ALA A 6 -7.33 5.27 -21.72
CA ALA A 6 -6.64 4.10 -21.20
C ALA A 6 -5.56 4.47 -20.16
N LEU A 7 -4.77 5.51 -20.44
CA LEU A 7 -3.74 6.00 -19.51
C LEU A 7 -4.36 6.56 -18.21
N ASN A 8 -5.48 7.27 -18.34
CA ASN A 8 -6.21 7.81 -17.20
C ASN A 8 -6.81 6.70 -16.32
N ALA A 9 -7.40 5.67 -16.92
CA ALA A 9 -7.93 4.50 -16.20
C ALA A 9 -6.84 3.75 -15.42
N VAL A 10 -5.65 3.62 -16.02
CA VAL A 10 -4.48 3.03 -15.38
C VAL A 10 -4.04 3.86 -14.17
N PHE A 11 -4.03 5.20 -14.29
CA PHE A 11 -3.69 6.09 -13.19
C PHE A 11 -4.67 5.96 -12.01
N TYR A 12 -5.99 5.98 -12.28
CA TYR A 12 -7.01 5.75 -11.24
C TYR A 12 -6.88 4.38 -10.56
N PHE A 13 -6.49 3.35 -11.32
CA PHE A 13 -6.24 2.02 -10.76
C PHE A 13 -5.05 2.00 -9.81
N TYR A 14 -3.95 2.70 -10.12
CA TYR A 14 -2.81 2.82 -9.21
C TYR A 14 -3.15 3.59 -7.94
N VAL A 15 -3.90 4.68 -8.03
CA VAL A 15 -4.37 5.42 -6.86
C VAL A 15 -5.24 4.54 -5.97
N LEU A 16 -6.12 3.73 -6.57
CA LEU A 16 -6.97 2.80 -5.83
C LEU A 16 -6.16 1.68 -5.14
N LEU A 17 -5.18 1.11 -5.83
CA LEU A 17 -4.25 0.13 -5.26
C LEU A 17 -3.42 0.75 -4.12
N PHE A 18 -2.97 1.99 -4.28
CA PHE A 18 -2.24 2.72 -3.24
C PHE A 18 -3.10 2.90 -1.99
N ALA A 19 -4.35 3.34 -2.15
CA ALA A 19 -5.29 3.51 -1.04
C ALA A 19 -5.55 2.19 -0.30
N LEU A 20 -5.73 1.07 -1.04
CA LEU A 20 -5.90 -0.26 -0.43
C LEU A 20 -4.65 -0.71 0.34
N ALA A 21 -3.46 -0.50 -0.21
CA ALA A 21 -2.20 -0.81 0.46
C ALA A 21 -2.02 0.02 1.74
N LEU A 22 -2.45 1.27 1.72
CA LEU A 22 -2.38 2.18 2.86
C LEU A 22 -3.37 1.77 3.97
N ILE A 23 -4.57 1.31 3.61
CA ILE A 23 -5.52 0.71 4.55
C ILE A 23 -4.94 -0.57 5.17
N ALA A 24 -4.32 -1.44 4.35
CA ALA A 24 -3.68 -2.66 4.84
C ALA A 24 -2.52 -2.35 5.80
N PHE A 25 -1.77 -1.28 5.53
CA PHE A 25 -0.73 -0.79 6.44
C PHE A 25 -1.32 -0.37 7.79
N PHE A 26 -2.37 0.46 7.81
CA PHE A 26 -3.05 0.85 9.05
C PHE A 26 -3.64 -0.35 9.82
N ALA A 27 -4.21 -1.32 9.12
CA ALA A 27 -4.67 -2.56 9.73
C ALA A 27 -3.51 -3.35 10.36
N GLY A 28 -2.36 -3.42 9.69
CA GLY A 28 -1.10 -3.97 10.21
C GLY A 28 -0.63 -3.28 11.48
N VAL A 29 -0.65 -1.94 11.51
CA VAL A 29 -0.26 -1.12 12.68
C VAL A 29 -1.21 -1.41 13.85
N ARG A 30 -2.52 -1.43 13.60
CA ARG A 30 -3.52 -1.77 14.63
C ARG A 30 -3.29 -3.17 15.20
N MET A 31 -3.01 -4.17 14.36
CA MET A 31 -2.68 -5.51 14.83
C MET A 31 -1.40 -5.55 15.66
N ALA A 32 -0.37 -4.78 15.27
CA ALA A 32 0.87 -4.67 16.04
C ALA A 32 0.62 -4.03 17.42
N TYR A 33 -0.22 -3.00 17.48
CA TYR A 33 -0.62 -2.37 18.75
C TYR A 33 -1.38 -3.35 19.65
N VAL A 34 -2.37 -4.06 19.12
CA VAL A 34 -3.12 -5.08 19.88
C VAL A 34 -2.21 -6.21 20.34
N ALA A 35 -1.27 -6.66 19.50
CA ALA A 35 -0.30 -7.69 19.86
C ALA A 35 0.62 -7.24 21.01
N TRP A 36 1.04 -5.98 21.01
CA TRP A 36 1.79 -5.39 22.12
C TRP A 36 0.94 -5.37 23.39
N ALA A 37 -0.27 -4.82 23.33
CA ALA A 37 -1.16 -4.68 24.48
C ALA A 37 -1.50 -6.05 25.12
N THR A 38 -1.66 -7.08 24.30
CA THR A 38 -1.99 -8.45 24.75
C THR A 38 -0.77 -9.32 25.04
N ARG A 39 0.46 -8.79 24.88
CA ARG A 39 1.74 -9.54 24.97
C ARG A 39 1.70 -10.86 24.19
N ASN A 40 1.03 -10.89 23.04
CA ASN A 40 0.85 -12.11 22.25
C ASN A 40 1.91 -12.18 21.13
N PRO A 41 2.93 -13.05 21.25
CA PRO A 41 4.04 -13.11 20.29
C PRO A 41 3.60 -13.63 18.91
N ASN A 42 2.56 -14.47 18.85
CA ASN A 42 2.03 -14.99 17.57
C ASN A 42 1.35 -13.88 16.77
N LEU A 43 0.60 -13.02 17.45
CA LEU A 43 -0.10 -11.89 16.85
C LEU A 43 0.91 -10.83 16.38
N MET A 44 1.99 -10.63 17.13
CA MET A 44 3.10 -9.74 16.75
C MET A 44 3.82 -10.25 15.50
N ARG A 45 4.06 -11.57 15.38
CA ARG A 45 4.67 -12.16 14.18
C ARG A 45 3.78 -11.95 12.96
N LYS A 46 2.47 -12.16 13.06
CA LYS A 46 1.51 -11.90 11.97
C LYS A 46 1.47 -10.42 11.58
N ALA A 47 1.43 -9.52 12.55
CA ALA A 47 1.43 -8.08 12.31
C ALA A 47 2.70 -7.62 11.57
N LYS A 48 3.87 -8.15 11.94
CA LYS A 48 5.13 -7.89 11.24
C LYS A 48 5.08 -8.30 9.77
N PHE A 49 4.56 -9.49 9.46
CA PHE A 49 4.42 -9.94 8.06
C PHE A 49 3.49 -9.03 7.25
N VAL A 50 2.34 -8.66 7.82
CA VAL A 50 1.38 -7.78 7.15
C VAL A 50 1.96 -6.38 6.93
N LEU A 51 2.69 -5.84 7.91
CA LEU A 51 3.39 -4.57 7.76
C LEU A 51 4.49 -4.62 6.70
N LEU A 52 5.31 -5.68 6.68
CA LEU A 52 6.34 -5.86 5.66
C LEU A 52 5.74 -5.91 4.26
N PHE A 53 4.67 -6.69 4.08
CA PHE A 53 4.01 -6.82 2.79
C PHE A 53 3.35 -5.51 2.35
N ALA A 54 2.70 -4.79 3.27
CA ALA A 54 2.09 -3.50 2.99
C ALA A 54 3.15 -2.45 2.59
N THR A 55 4.29 -2.39 3.28
CA THR A 55 5.39 -1.48 2.93
C THR A 55 6.00 -1.79 1.56
N ILE A 56 6.21 -3.07 1.26
CA ILE A 56 6.71 -3.50 -0.07
C ILE A 56 5.68 -3.12 -1.15
N ALA A 57 4.40 -3.36 -0.93
CA ALA A 57 3.34 -3.00 -1.87
C ALA A 57 3.30 -1.49 -2.14
N LEU A 58 3.39 -0.66 -1.09
CA LEU A 58 3.46 0.80 -1.22
C LEU A 58 4.70 1.26 -2.00
N LEU A 59 5.86 0.65 -1.74
CA LEU A 59 7.09 0.92 -2.50
C LEU A 59 6.94 0.54 -3.98
N CYS A 60 6.43 -0.65 -4.28
CA CYS A 60 6.22 -1.10 -5.65
C CYS A 60 5.25 -0.17 -6.40
N ILE A 61 4.12 0.21 -5.79
CA ILE A 61 3.16 1.13 -6.40
C ILE A 61 3.78 2.51 -6.61
N GLY A 62 4.53 3.03 -5.62
CA GLY A 62 5.21 4.31 -5.73
C GLY A 62 6.27 4.34 -6.83
N ILE A 63 7.08 3.28 -6.96
CA ILE A 63 8.10 3.14 -8.00
C ILE A 63 7.45 3.06 -9.37
N VAL A 64 6.47 2.17 -9.55
CA VAL A 64 5.78 2.00 -10.85
C VAL A 64 5.08 3.29 -11.25
N SER A 65 4.38 3.95 -10.33
CA SER A 65 3.76 5.25 -10.59
C SER A 65 4.81 6.30 -10.97
N PHE A 66 5.95 6.37 -10.29
CA PHE A 66 7.01 7.31 -10.64
C PHE A 66 7.55 7.08 -12.06
N PHE A 67 7.71 5.83 -12.49
CA PHE A 67 8.17 5.49 -13.85
C PHE A 67 7.11 5.76 -14.92
N GLU A 68 5.83 5.54 -14.64
CA GLU A 68 4.76 5.75 -15.61
C GLU A 68 4.40 7.23 -15.80
N THR A 69 4.39 8.03 -14.73
CA THR A 69 3.98 9.45 -14.82
C THR A 69 5.12 10.46 -14.70
N GLY A 70 6.35 10.04 -14.38
CA GLY A 70 7.46 10.96 -14.10
C GLY A 70 7.22 11.86 -12.88
N LYS A 71 6.14 11.59 -12.13
CA LYS A 71 5.65 12.32 -10.97
C LYS A 71 5.13 11.32 -9.95
N LEU A 72 5.31 11.64 -8.67
CA LEU A 72 4.72 10.86 -7.59
C LEU A 72 3.18 10.96 -7.65
N PRO A 73 2.42 9.92 -7.28
CA PRO A 73 0.95 9.89 -7.36
C PRO A 73 0.24 10.85 -6.39
N LEU A 74 0.96 11.82 -5.82
CA LEU A 74 0.49 12.83 -4.89
C LEU A 74 0.57 14.26 -5.48
N GLU A 75 1.10 14.42 -6.70
CA GLU A 75 1.22 15.69 -7.44
C GLU A 75 0.26 15.80 -8.63
#